data_AF-A0A6A8LQI2-F1
#
_entry.id   AF-A0A6A8LQI2-F1
#
_cell.length_a   1.000
_cell.length_b   1.000
_cell.length_c   1.000
_cell.angle_alpha   90.00
_cell.angle_beta   90.00
_cell.angle_gamma   90.00
#
_symmetry.space_group_name_H-M   'P 1'
#
loop_
_entity.id
_entity.type
_entity.pdbx_description
1 polymer ?
#
loop_
_entity_poly.entity_id
_entity_poly.type
_entity_poly.pdbx_seq_one_letter_code
_entity_poly.pdbx_strand_id
1 'polypeptide(L)'
;MPIDNKLIDDAGKKYRQLTEWFYLCCLAIFFITIYINGTTMVDQITYFNKLIFLRIEQAVTLLVMGKIVLLDKYPRKLTIKLLLIFMLITYICYRARAYEPLFYTVFLIGAKDVDFRKILKLYLTFGIPIFIVSAWLALNDYILNLTLQRPGDNTVRIALGNYSPSDAAAHVFYFMLAYALLKRFKWNIPEIVSGIALLICVYTLTATKLDEILIILILLLCAGGYKYAVKFIQRFSLKQVRWGLWIYAVINVMLPLMFNPNSRIWSIINT
;
A
#
# COMPACT_ATOMS: atom_id res chain seq x y z
N MET A 1 30.68 6.91 -41.16
CA MET A 1 31.01 7.25 -39.75
C MET A 1 30.35 6.22 -38.87
N PRO A 2 31.09 5.32 -38.18
CA PRO A 2 30.47 4.42 -37.22
C PRO A 2 29.99 5.29 -36.05
N ILE A 3 28.68 5.31 -35.81
CA ILE A 3 28.13 5.93 -34.61
C ILE A 3 28.68 5.10 -33.44
N ASP A 4 29.41 5.72 -32.54
CA ASP A 4 30.02 5.07 -31.39
C ASP A 4 28.91 4.46 -30.53
N ASN A 5 28.77 3.13 -30.55
CA ASN A 5 27.77 2.38 -29.78
C ASN A 5 27.82 2.73 -28.29
N LYS A 6 28.98 3.16 -27.78
CA LYS A 6 29.15 3.61 -26.40
C LYS A 6 28.35 4.89 -26.08
N LEU A 7 28.30 5.84 -27.01
CA LEU A 7 27.52 7.08 -26.87
C LEU A 7 26.01 6.79 -26.86
N ILE A 8 25.56 5.81 -27.66
CA ILE A 8 24.15 5.40 -27.70
C ILE A 8 23.74 4.73 -26.37
N ASP A 9 24.59 3.84 -25.86
CA ASP A 9 24.34 3.13 -24.60
C ASP A 9 24.32 4.09 -23.40
N ASP A 10 25.25 5.06 -23.35
CA ASP A 10 25.30 6.07 -22.29
C ASP A 10 24.08 7.01 -22.34
N ALA A 11 23.64 7.42 -23.54
CA ALA A 11 22.43 8.22 -23.72
C ALA A 11 21.17 7.46 -23.28
N GLY A 12 21.07 6.17 -23.63
CA GLY A 12 19.96 5.31 -23.22
C GLY A 12 19.89 5.12 -21.71
N LYS A 13 21.04 4.94 -21.05
CA LYS A 13 21.13 4.83 -19.60
C LYS A 13 20.71 6.13 -18.90
N LYS A 14 21.17 7.28 -19.40
CA LYS A 14 20.79 8.60 -18.87
C LYS A 14 19.29 8.87 -19.04
N TYR A 15 18.73 8.52 -20.19
CA TYR A 15 17.29 8.61 -20.45
C TYR A 15 16.48 7.77 -19.45
N ARG A 16 16.84 6.50 -19.26
CA ARG A 16 16.16 5.62 -18.29
C ARG A 16 16.25 6.14 -16.87
N GLN A 17 17.40 6.69 -16.48
CA GLN A 17 17.57 7.27 -15.15
C GLN A 17 16.66 8.50 -14.96
N LEU A 18 16.53 9.35 -15.99
CA LEU A 18 15.66 10.52 -15.95
C LEU A 18 14.18 10.13 -15.82
N THR A 19 13.70 9.15 -16.61
CA THR A 19 12.31 8.69 -16.54
C THR A 19 11.99 8.03 -15.20
N GLU A 20 12.95 7.33 -14.62
CA GLU A 20 12.86 6.75 -13.29
C GLU A 20 12.74 7.83 -12.20
N TRP A 21 13.61 8.85 -12.23
CA TRP A 21 13.52 9.96 -11.28
C TRP A 21 12.21 10.74 -11.40
N PHE A 22 11.77 11.01 -12.63
CA PHE A 22 10.48 11.66 -12.87
C PHE A 22 9.33 10.88 -12.22
N TYR A 23 9.29 9.56 -12.42
CA TYR A 23 8.31 8.69 -11.79
C TYR A 23 8.41 8.73 -10.25
N LEU A 24 9.62 8.60 -9.70
CA LEU A 24 9.83 8.61 -8.24
C LEU A 24 9.43 9.94 -7.60
N CYS A 25 9.67 11.08 -8.27
CA CYS A 25 9.22 12.39 -7.79
C CYS A 25 7.69 12.47 -7.76
N CYS A 26 7.01 12.04 -8.84
CA CYS A 26 5.56 11.99 -8.88
C CYS A 26 5.00 11.06 -7.79
N LEU A 27 5.62 9.91 -7.59
CA LEU A 27 5.23 8.93 -6.59
C LEU A 27 5.45 9.45 -5.16
N ALA A 28 6.52 10.21 -4.92
CA ALA A 28 6.78 10.83 -3.62
C ALA A 28 5.67 11.80 -3.25
N ILE A 29 5.33 12.71 -4.18
CA ILE A 29 4.25 13.67 -4.00
C ILE A 29 2.94 12.93 -3.78
N PHE A 30 2.64 11.92 -4.60
CA PHE A 30 1.43 11.11 -4.45
C PHE A 30 1.34 10.45 -3.07
N PHE A 31 2.41 9.79 -2.60
CA PHE A 31 2.43 9.16 -1.27
C PHE A 31 2.26 10.15 -0.14
N ILE A 32 2.96 11.30 -0.17
CA ILE A 32 2.81 12.34 0.86
C ILE A 32 1.35 12.82 0.90
N THR A 33 0.79 13.08 -0.28
CA THR A 33 -0.53 13.68 -0.43
C THR A 33 -1.61 12.73 0.05
N ILE A 34 -1.58 11.47 -0.41
CA ILE A 34 -2.58 10.46 -0.03
C ILE A 34 -2.48 10.06 1.45
N TYR A 35 -1.26 10.03 2.00
CA TYR A 35 -1.06 9.74 3.42
C TYR A 35 -1.70 10.82 4.27
N ILE A 36 -1.38 12.09 4.03
CA ILE A 36 -1.94 13.22 4.77
C ILE A 36 -3.47 13.23 4.66
N ASN A 37 -3.99 13.01 3.45
CA ASN A 37 -5.43 12.94 3.19
C ASN A 37 -6.12 11.78 3.94
N GLY A 38 -5.38 10.73 4.32
CA GLY A 38 -5.83 9.61 5.15
C GLY A 38 -5.73 9.84 6.67
N THR A 39 -5.35 11.04 7.11
CA THR A 39 -5.23 11.41 8.53
C THR A 39 -6.19 12.52 8.92
N THR A 40 -6.45 12.69 10.22
CA THR A 40 -7.27 13.79 10.75
C THR A 40 -6.63 15.17 10.56
N MET A 41 -5.33 15.23 10.20
CA MET A 41 -4.65 16.49 9.87
C MET A 41 -5.38 17.29 8.80
N VAL A 42 -5.92 16.61 7.78
CA VAL A 42 -6.53 17.29 6.63
C VAL A 42 -7.83 18.02 6.99
N ASP A 43 -8.48 17.64 8.08
CA ASP A 43 -9.71 18.26 8.56
C ASP A 43 -9.47 19.38 9.60
N GLN A 44 -8.30 19.41 10.24
CA GLN A 44 -8.06 20.25 11.42
C GLN A 44 -6.91 21.24 11.31
N ILE A 45 -5.99 21.02 10.37
CA ILE A 45 -4.96 22.01 10.06
C ILE A 45 -5.55 23.03 9.09
N THR A 46 -5.59 24.30 9.47
CA THR A 46 -6.27 25.39 8.74
C THR A 46 -5.90 25.50 7.26
N TYR A 47 -4.66 25.18 6.90
CA TYR A 47 -4.16 25.25 5.52
C TYR A 47 -4.35 23.95 4.73
N PHE A 48 -4.78 22.87 5.38
CA PHE A 48 -5.01 21.60 4.71
C PHE A 48 -6.45 21.55 4.20
N ASN A 49 -6.62 21.04 2.99
CA ASN A 49 -7.92 20.94 2.34
C ASN A 49 -7.98 19.69 1.49
N LYS A 50 -8.91 18.77 1.80
CA LYS A 50 -9.10 17.50 1.07
C LYS A 50 -9.17 17.69 -0.44
N LEU A 51 -9.81 18.76 -0.92
CA LEU A 51 -9.90 19.05 -2.35
C LEU A 51 -8.53 19.39 -2.95
N ILE A 52 -7.69 20.16 -2.24
CA ILE A 52 -6.34 20.51 -2.72
C ILE A 52 -5.48 19.25 -2.83
N PHE A 53 -5.48 18.40 -1.80
CA PHE A 53 -4.76 17.12 -1.83
C PHE A 53 -5.26 16.23 -2.99
N LEU A 54 -6.57 16.11 -3.18
CA LEU A 54 -7.13 15.38 -4.32
C LEU A 54 -6.72 15.97 -5.67
N ARG A 55 -6.65 17.30 -5.82
CA ARG A 55 -6.16 17.94 -7.07
C ARG A 55 -4.69 17.65 -7.32
N ILE A 56 -3.87 17.63 -6.26
CA ILE A 56 -2.45 17.26 -6.37
C ILE A 56 -2.32 15.80 -6.80
N GLU A 57 -3.07 14.87 -6.20
CA GLU A 57 -3.12 13.45 -6.59
C GLU A 57 -3.49 13.28 -8.08
N GLN A 58 -4.53 13.99 -8.54
CA GLN A 58 -4.95 13.98 -9.94
C GLN A 58 -3.87 14.52 -10.87
N ALA A 59 -3.22 15.62 -10.50
CA ALA A 59 -2.17 16.25 -11.30
C ALA A 59 -0.96 15.32 -11.46
N VAL A 60 -0.44 14.74 -10.36
CA VAL A 60 0.71 13.82 -10.44
C VAL A 60 0.36 12.51 -11.14
N THR A 61 -0.89 12.04 -11.00
CA THR A 61 -1.37 10.87 -11.76
C THR A 61 -1.37 11.18 -13.26
N LEU A 62 -1.86 12.35 -13.67
CA LEU A 62 -1.85 12.77 -15.07
C LEU A 62 -0.42 12.87 -15.64
N LEU A 63 0.53 13.38 -14.85
CA LEU A 63 1.95 13.41 -15.22
C LEU A 63 2.51 11.99 -15.46
N VAL A 64 2.17 11.02 -14.61
CA VAL A 64 2.56 9.62 -14.80
C VAL A 64 1.86 9.00 -16.01
N MET A 65 0.60 9.33 -16.29
CA MET A 65 -0.05 8.93 -17.54
C MET A 65 0.69 9.47 -18.76
N GLY A 66 1.13 10.74 -18.72
CA GLY A 66 1.99 11.33 -19.74
C GLY A 66 3.29 10.53 -19.93
N LYS A 67 3.95 10.14 -18.84
CA LYS A 67 5.15 9.28 -18.88
C LYS A 67 4.87 7.92 -19.54
N ILE A 68 3.74 7.29 -19.22
CA ILE A 68 3.34 6.00 -19.82
C ILE A 68 3.13 6.12 -21.33
N VAL A 69 2.46 7.18 -21.79
CA VAL A 69 2.12 7.35 -23.21
C VAL A 69 3.32 7.81 -24.03
N LEU A 70 4.13 8.74 -23.50
CA LEU A 70 5.18 9.42 -24.25
C LEU A 70 6.56 8.76 -24.10
N LEU A 71 6.84 8.14 -22.96
CA LEU A 71 8.20 7.69 -22.60
C LEU A 71 8.32 6.16 -22.51
N ASP A 72 7.23 5.45 -22.18
CA ASP A 72 7.28 3.99 -22.03
C ASP A 72 6.94 3.22 -23.31
N LYS A 73 7.87 2.36 -23.76
CA LYS A 73 7.68 1.54 -24.98
C LYS A 73 7.09 0.17 -24.70
N TYR A 74 5.77 0.02 -24.71
CA TYR A 74 5.10 -1.27 -24.50
C TYR A 74 4.90 -2.05 -25.81
N PRO A 75 5.03 -3.40 -25.80
CA PRO A 75 4.67 -4.20 -26.97
C PRO A 75 3.16 -4.10 -27.21
N ARG A 76 2.74 -4.00 -28.48
CA ARG A 76 1.34 -3.74 -28.88
C ARG A 76 0.31 -4.64 -28.18
N LYS A 77 0.61 -5.93 -28.05
CA LYS A 77 -0.26 -6.90 -27.35
C LYS A 77 -0.46 -6.56 -25.87
N LEU A 78 0.58 -6.08 -25.20
CA LEU A 78 0.51 -5.67 -23.79
C LEU A 78 -0.21 -4.32 -23.67
N THR A 79 0.03 -3.37 -24.58
CA THR A 79 -0.67 -2.08 -24.60
C THR A 79 -2.19 -2.27 -24.67
N ILE A 80 -2.68 -3.14 -25.55
CA ILE A 80 -4.12 -3.43 -25.66
C ILE A 80 -4.67 -4.02 -24.36
N LYS A 81 -3.94 -4.96 -23.73
CA LYS A 81 -4.35 -5.54 -22.45
C LYS A 81 -4.41 -4.51 -21.32
N LEU A 82 -3.39 -3.65 -21.22
CA LEU A 82 -3.33 -2.59 -20.22
C LEU A 82 -4.46 -1.58 -20.42
N LEU A 83 -4.78 -1.24 -21.67
CA LEU A 83 -5.88 -0.34 -22.00
C LEU A 83 -7.24 -0.95 -21.63
N LEU A 84 -7.46 -2.24 -21.89
CA LEU A 84 -8.68 -2.95 -21.46
C LEU A 84 -8.81 -2.98 -19.93
N ILE A 85 -7.73 -3.26 -19.22
CA ILE A 85 -7.70 -3.24 -17.75
C ILE A 85 -8.01 -1.85 -17.22
N PHE A 86 -7.39 -0.81 -17.81
CA PHE A 86 -7.61 0.58 -17.42
C PHE A 86 -9.08 1.01 -17.62
N MET A 87 -9.69 0.66 -18.76
CA MET A 87 -11.11 0.93 -19.02
C MET A 87 -12.03 0.20 -18.02
N LEU A 88 -11.76 -1.07 -17.73
CA LEU A 88 -12.53 -1.84 -16.77
C LEU A 88 -12.46 -1.24 -15.36
N ILE A 89 -11.26 -0.89 -14.89
CA ILE A 89 -11.06 -0.27 -13.58
C ILE A 89 -11.75 1.09 -13.54
N THR A 90 -11.64 1.89 -14.60
CA THR A 90 -12.35 3.19 -14.68
C THR A 90 -13.86 3.01 -14.57
N TYR A 91 -14.44 2.02 -15.26
CA TYR A 91 -15.86 1.72 -15.18
C TYR A 91 -16.29 1.31 -13.76
N ILE A 92 -15.51 0.42 -13.12
CA ILE A 92 -15.76 -0.01 -11.73
C ILE A 92 -15.69 1.18 -10.77
N CYS A 93 -14.63 2.00 -10.86
CA CYS A 93 -14.44 3.19 -10.04
C CYS A 93 -15.59 4.21 -10.21
N TYR A 94 -16.02 4.44 -11.45
CA TYR A 94 -17.15 5.32 -11.75
C TYR A 94 -18.44 4.82 -11.10
N ARG A 95 -18.72 3.51 -11.17
CA ARG A 95 -19.90 2.90 -10.53
C ARG A 95 -19.81 2.91 -9.01
N ALA A 96 -18.63 2.68 -8.45
CA ALA A 96 -18.37 2.67 -7.01
C ALA A 96 -18.27 4.07 -6.40
N ARG A 97 -18.12 5.12 -7.21
CA ARG A 97 -17.77 6.49 -6.79
C ARG A 97 -16.49 6.56 -5.94
N ALA A 98 -15.57 5.63 -6.18
CA ALA A 98 -14.27 5.52 -5.51
C ALA A 98 -13.16 5.45 -6.57
N TYR A 99 -12.35 6.50 -6.66
CA TYR A 99 -11.41 6.72 -7.77
C TYR A 99 -9.95 6.43 -7.39
N GLU A 100 -9.65 6.19 -6.11
CA GLU A 100 -8.33 5.86 -5.59
C GLU A 100 -7.72 4.63 -6.30
N PRO A 101 -8.47 3.53 -6.56
CA PRO A 101 -7.93 2.39 -7.31
C PRO A 101 -7.47 2.73 -8.73
N LEU A 102 -8.07 3.75 -9.36
CA LEU A 102 -7.65 4.24 -10.67
C LEU A 102 -6.25 4.87 -10.59
N PHE A 103 -6.00 5.71 -9.58
CA PHE A 103 -4.69 6.34 -9.37
C PHE A 103 -3.61 5.27 -9.14
N TYR A 104 -3.89 4.27 -8.28
CA TYR A 104 -2.97 3.17 -8.03
C TYR A 104 -2.63 2.38 -9.30
N THR A 105 -3.62 2.17 -10.17
CA THR A 105 -3.43 1.46 -11.44
C THR A 105 -2.47 2.22 -12.35
N VAL A 106 -2.61 3.54 -12.46
CA VAL A 106 -1.71 4.39 -13.24
C VAL A 106 -0.28 4.29 -12.69
N PHE A 107 -0.10 4.42 -11.37
CA PHE A 107 1.23 4.30 -10.77
C PHE A 107 1.84 2.91 -10.94
N LEU A 108 1.03 1.84 -10.88
CA LEU A 108 1.48 0.46 -11.10
C LEU A 108 1.99 0.25 -12.53
N ILE A 109 1.25 0.75 -13.53
CA ILE A 109 1.65 0.68 -14.95
C ILE A 109 2.87 1.60 -15.17
N GLY A 110 2.87 2.80 -14.58
CA GLY A 110 3.95 3.77 -14.69
C GLY A 110 5.26 3.33 -14.05
N ALA A 111 5.24 2.33 -13.17
CA ALA A 111 6.44 1.77 -12.52
C ALA A 111 7.37 1.00 -13.46
N LYS A 112 7.03 0.91 -14.75
CA LYS A 112 7.89 0.23 -15.72
C LYS A 112 9.30 0.82 -15.75
N ASP A 113 10.27 -0.10 -15.75
CA ASP A 113 11.71 0.13 -15.76
C ASP A 113 12.26 0.87 -14.53
N VAL A 114 11.44 1.05 -13.48
CA VAL A 114 11.80 1.63 -12.17
C VAL A 114 12.26 0.53 -11.22
N ASP A 115 13.36 0.76 -10.50
CA ASP A 115 13.82 -0.19 -9.47
C ASP A 115 12.81 -0.25 -8.31
N PHE A 116 12.21 -1.42 -8.11
CA PHE A 116 11.27 -1.69 -7.02
C PHE A 116 11.88 -1.37 -5.64
N ARG A 117 13.19 -1.56 -5.44
CA ARG A 117 13.84 -1.18 -4.17
C ARG A 117 13.78 0.33 -3.93
N LYS A 118 13.85 1.16 -4.97
CA LYS A 118 13.72 2.62 -4.82
C LYS A 118 12.30 3.01 -4.46
N ILE A 119 11.29 2.36 -5.04
CA ILE A 119 9.88 2.53 -4.66
C ILE A 119 9.68 2.21 -3.17
N LEU A 120 10.20 1.07 -2.70
CA LEU A 120 10.11 0.67 -1.29
C LEU A 120 10.83 1.66 -0.36
N LYS A 121 12.05 2.09 -0.72
CA LYS A 121 12.78 3.10 0.06
C LYS A 121 12.00 4.41 0.14
N LEU A 122 11.45 4.88 -0.98
CA LEU A 122 10.64 6.09 -1.06
C LEU A 122 9.42 6.01 -0.12
N TYR A 123 8.70 4.90 -0.17
CA TYR A 123 7.54 4.65 0.69
C TYR A 123 7.91 4.71 2.17
N LEU A 124 9.02 4.09 2.59
CA LEU A 124 9.49 4.16 3.97
C LEU A 124 9.98 5.55 4.37
N THR A 125 10.74 6.22 3.49
CA THR A 125 11.32 7.54 3.72
C THR A 125 10.26 8.59 3.98
N PHE A 126 9.12 8.56 3.29
CA PHE A 126 8.04 9.52 3.51
C PHE A 126 6.97 9.01 4.47
N GLY A 127 6.61 7.73 4.39
CA GLY A 127 5.53 7.15 5.19
C GLY A 127 5.82 7.15 6.68
N ILE A 128 7.02 6.71 7.09
CA ILE A 128 7.37 6.62 8.52
C ILE A 128 7.36 8.00 9.21
N PRO A 129 8.03 9.04 8.67
CA PRO A 129 7.99 10.36 9.30
C PRO A 129 6.59 10.94 9.38
N ILE A 130 5.77 10.81 8.33
CA ILE A 130 4.40 11.33 8.35
C ILE A 130 3.57 10.58 9.41
N PHE A 131 3.71 9.26 9.51
CA PHE A 131 3.05 8.49 10.57
C PHE A 131 3.46 8.95 11.97
N ILE A 132 4.77 9.11 12.22
CA ILE A 132 5.30 9.54 13.52
C ILE A 132 4.79 10.94 13.87
N VAL A 133 4.82 11.88 12.91
CA VAL A 133 4.30 13.23 13.11
C VAL A 133 2.80 13.21 13.37
N SER A 134 2.03 12.40 12.65
CA SER A 134 0.58 12.21 12.88
C SER A 134 0.28 11.69 14.27
N ALA A 135 0.96 10.61 14.66
CA ALA A 135 0.82 10.02 15.97
C ALA A 135 1.20 11.01 17.08
N TRP A 136 2.31 11.74 16.90
CA TRP A 136 2.76 12.75 17.85
C TRP A 136 1.75 13.89 18.00
N LEU A 137 1.26 14.46 16.89
CA LEU A 137 0.24 15.52 16.93
C LEU A 137 -1.03 15.04 17.62
N ALA A 138 -1.46 13.81 17.34
CA ALA A 138 -2.67 13.23 17.92
C ALA A 138 -2.53 12.90 19.41
N LEU A 139 -1.34 12.50 19.87
CA LEU A 139 -1.07 12.23 21.28
C LEU A 139 -0.92 13.50 22.12
N ASN A 140 -0.66 14.65 21.49
CA ASN A 140 -0.55 15.95 22.14
C ASN A 140 -1.79 16.84 21.89
N ASP A 141 -2.90 16.26 21.44
CA ASP A 141 -4.18 16.95 21.18
C ASP A 141 -4.12 18.11 20.16
N TYR A 142 -3.07 18.16 19.31
CA TYR A 142 -2.99 19.12 18.19
C TYR A 142 -3.90 18.73 17.03
N ILE A 143 -4.13 17.43 16.86
CA ILE A 143 -5.13 16.87 15.94
C ILE A 143 -5.96 15.81 16.66
N LEU A 144 -7.11 15.47 16.10
CA LEU A 144 -8.07 14.54 16.66
C LEU A 144 -7.48 13.15 16.65
N ASN A 145 -7.41 12.58 17.85
CA ASN A 145 -7.11 11.18 18.04
C ASN A 145 -8.40 10.39 18.20
N LEU A 146 -8.88 9.80 17.11
CA LEU A 146 -10.12 9.04 17.13
C LEU A 146 -9.97 7.83 18.06
N THR A 147 -10.88 7.75 19.03
CA THR A 147 -11.01 6.60 19.91
C THR A 147 -12.30 5.86 19.59
N LEU A 148 -12.18 4.56 19.30
CA LEU A 148 -13.32 3.70 19.01
C LEU A 148 -13.43 2.65 20.10
N GLN A 149 -14.62 2.53 20.70
CA GLN A 149 -14.98 1.41 21.56
C GLN A 149 -15.81 0.40 20.77
N ARG A 150 -15.60 -0.89 21.03
CA ARG A 150 -16.45 -1.93 20.45
C ARG A 150 -17.67 -2.14 21.36
N PRO A 151 -18.88 -2.26 20.81
CA PRO A 151 -20.05 -2.64 21.60
C PRO A 151 -19.79 -3.98 22.32
N GLY A 152 -19.83 -3.98 23.65
CA GLY A 152 -19.60 -5.17 24.49
C GLY A 152 -18.15 -5.45 24.88
N ASP A 153 -17.21 -4.56 24.55
CA ASP A 153 -15.79 -4.67 24.91
C ASP A 153 -15.27 -3.30 25.39
N ASN A 154 -14.69 -3.27 26.60
CA ASN A 154 -14.18 -2.05 27.23
C ASN A 154 -12.83 -1.60 26.66
N THR A 155 -12.27 -2.29 25.65
CA THR A 155 -11.03 -1.87 25.01
C THR A 155 -11.20 -0.57 24.23
N VAL A 156 -10.47 0.46 24.66
CA VAL A 156 -10.34 1.73 23.94
C VAL A 156 -9.30 1.56 22.84
N ARG A 157 -9.70 1.82 21.59
CA ARG A 157 -8.83 1.67 20.42
C ARG A 157 -8.46 3.04 19.88
N ILE A 158 -7.16 3.32 19.80
CA ILE A 158 -6.60 4.63 19.46
C ILE A 158 -6.15 4.64 17.99
N ALA A 159 -6.48 5.69 17.24
CA ALA A 159 -6.19 5.79 15.81
C ALA A 159 -4.87 6.53 15.46
N LEU A 160 -4.20 7.14 16.44
CA LEU A 160 -2.89 7.79 16.27
C LEU A 160 -2.89 8.82 15.12
N GLY A 161 -3.96 9.62 15.04
CA GLY A 161 -4.17 10.63 14.00
C GLY A 161 -4.68 10.10 12.66
N ASN A 162 -4.94 8.80 12.52
CA ASN A 162 -5.60 8.22 11.35
C ASN A 162 -7.13 8.20 11.52
N TYR A 163 -7.88 7.95 10.45
CA TYR A 163 -9.35 7.86 10.52
C TYR A 163 -9.88 6.61 11.21
N SER A 164 -9.06 5.58 11.38
CA SER A 164 -9.41 4.43 12.20
C SER A 164 -8.18 3.78 12.85
N PRO A 165 -8.36 3.08 14.00
CA PRO A 165 -7.30 2.27 14.60
C PRO A 165 -6.78 1.17 13.66
N SER A 166 -7.63 0.66 12.77
CA SER A 166 -7.25 -0.32 11.75
C SER A 166 -6.31 0.29 10.72
N ASP A 167 -6.56 1.52 10.27
CA ASP A 167 -5.66 2.21 9.35
C ASP A 167 -4.28 2.44 9.99
N ALA A 168 -4.26 2.84 11.26
CA ALA A 168 -3.01 3.04 12.00
C ALA A 168 -2.15 1.76 12.06
N ALA A 169 -2.78 0.64 12.41
CA ALA A 169 -2.09 -0.66 12.46
C ALA A 169 -1.64 -1.14 11.08
N ALA A 170 -2.48 -0.93 10.06
CA ALA A 170 -2.17 -1.29 8.68
C ALA A 170 -0.92 -0.56 8.17
N HIS A 171 -0.76 0.74 8.48
CA HIS A 171 0.46 1.47 8.12
C HIS A 171 1.71 0.83 8.71
N VAL A 172 1.69 0.47 9.99
CA VAL A 172 2.82 -0.20 10.66
C VAL A 172 3.12 -1.55 10.01
N PHE A 173 2.07 -2.35 9.75
CA PHE A 173 2.19 -3.61 9.01
C PHE A 173 2.86 -3.41 7.63
N TYR A 174 2.39 -2.44 6.83
CA TYR A 174 2.93 -2.18 5.50
C TYR A 174 4.36 -1.63 5.54
N PHE A 175 4.73 -0.83 6.55
CA PHE A 175 6.12 -0.42 6.77
C PHE A 175 7.02 -1.63 7.06
N MET A 176 6.58 -2.53 7.95
CA MET A 176 7.30 -3.77 8.23
C MET A 176 7.44 -4.64 6.99
N LEU A 177 6.37 -4.78 6.19
CA LEU A 177 6.39 -5.53 4.95
C LEU A 177 7.36 -4.93 3.93
N ALA A 178 7.33 -3.62 3.73
CA ALA A 178 8.23 -2.92 2.82
C ALA A 178 9.70 -3.08 3.26
N TYR A 179 9.97 -2.98 4.56
CA TYR A 179 11.31 -3.22 5.11
C TYR A 179 11.76 -4.68 4.95
N ALA A 180 10.88 -5.64 5.22
CA ALA A 180 11.13 -7.06 4.99
C ALA A 180 11.45 -7.35 3.52
N LEU A 181 10.72 -6.76 2.58
CA LEU A 181 10.98 -6.88 1.14
C LEU A 181 12.35 -6.30 0.75
N LEU A 182 12.74 -5.14 1.28
CA LEU A 182 14.07 -4.56 1.05
C LEU A 182 15.21 -5.48 1.50
N LYS A 183 15.01 -6.16 2.64
CA LYS A 183 15.95 -7.13 3.24
C LYS A 183 15.76 -8.56 2.73
N ARG A 184 14.81 -8.79 1.81
CA ARG A 184 14.46 -10.12 1.28
C ARG A 184 14.10 -11.13 2.39
N PHE A 185 13.35 -10.68 3.39
CA PHE A 185 12.92 -11.47 4.55
C PHE A 185 14.07 -12.09 5.35
N LYS A 186 15.23 -11.41 5.42
CA LYS A 186 16.37 -11.82 6.25
C LYS A 186 16.62 -10.77 7.32
N TRP A 187 15.99 -10.95 8.48
CA TRP A 187 16.20 -10.07 9.62
C TRP A 187 17.20 -10.66 10.61
N ASN A 188 17.98 -9.80 11.25
CA ASN A 188 18.83 -10.17 12.37
C ASN A 188 18.02 -10.21 13.68
N ILE A 189 18.63 -10.72 14.76
CA ILE A 189 17.96 -10.85 16.07
C ILE A 189 17.46 -9.48 16.58
N PRO A 190 18.24 -8.38 16.53
CA PRO A 190 17.74 -7.07 16.91
C PRO A 190 16.49 -6.62 16.13
N GLU A 191 16.48 -6.79 14.80
CA GLU A 191 15.34 -6.44 13.95
C GLU A 191 14.08 -7.26 14.32
N ILE A 192 14.24 -8.54 14.66
CA ILE A 192 13.13 -9.39 15.14
C ILE A 192 12.62 -8.90 16.50
N VAL A 193 13.51 -8.62 17.45
CA VAL A 193 13.13 -8.12 18.78
C VAL A 193 12.41 -6.77 18.67
N SER A 194 12.92 -5.84 17.85
CA SER A 194 12.26 -4.58 17.55
C SER A 194 10.88 -4.79 16.91
N GLY A 195 10.76 -5.76 16.00
CA GLY A 195 9.48 -6.11 15.40
C GLY A 195 8.46 -6.69 16.39
N ILE A 196 8.90 -7.49 17.37
CA ILE A 196 8.05 -7.99 18.47
C ILE A 196 7.62 -6.84 19.38
N ALA A 197 8.53 -5.93 19.73
CA ALA A 197 8.18 -4.75 20.53
C ALA A 197 7.14 -3.88 19.81
N LEU A 198 7.29 -3.71 18.49
CA LEU A 198 6.35 -2.97 17.65
C LEU A 198 4.99 -3.67 17.57
N LEU A 199 4.96 -5.00 17.43
CA LEU A 199 3.72 -5.80 17.49
C LEU A 199 2.96 -5.56 18.80
N ILE A 200 3.64 -5.67 19.95
CA ILE A 200 3.02 -5.45 21.26
C ILE A 200 2.48 -4.02 21.35
N CYS A 201 3.28 -3.03 20.97
CA CYS A 201 2.88 -1.62 20.97
C CYS A 201 1.62 -1.38 20.12
N VAL A 202 1.63 -1.82 18.85
CA VAL A 202 0.47 -1.66 17.96
C VAL A 202 -0.75 -2.34 18.55
N TYR A 203 -0.65 -3.59 18.99
CA TYR A 203 -1.79 -4.31 19.55
C TYR A 203 -2.38 -3.59 20.78
N THR A 204 -1.53 -3.13 21.69
CA THR A 204 -1.99 -2.41 22.89
C THR A 204 -2.69 -1.09 22.58
N LEU A 205 -2.32 -0.42 21.48
CA LEU A 205 -2.90 0.87 21.10
C LEU A 205 -4.16 0.71 20.24
N THR A 206 -4.18 -0.23 19.30
CA THR A 206 -5.22 -0.31 18.25
C THR A 206 -6.21 -1.47 18.45
N ALA A 207 -5.81 -2.52 19.18
CA ALA A 207 -6.53 -3.79 19.35
C ALA A 207 -7.05 -4.39 18.01
N THR A 208 -6.23 -4.33 16.95
CA THR A 208 -6.55 -4.80 15.60
C THR A 208 -6.03 -6.22 15.35
N LYS A 209 -6.94 -7.20 15.46
CA LYS A 209 -6.63 -8.64 15.33
C LYS A 209 -6.02 -9.01 13.96
N LEU A 210 -6.50 -8.42 12.86
CA LEU A 210 -6.04 -8.78 11.51
C LEU A 210 -4.58 -8.37 11.27
N ASP A 211 -4.26 -7.10 11.51
CA ASP A 211 -2.91 -6.57 11.31
C ASP A 211 -1.90 -7.24 12.24
N GLU A 212 -2.32 -7.60 13.46
CA GLU A 212 -1.52 -8.38 14.40
C GLU A 212 -1.09 -9.73 13.81
N ILE A 213 -2.06 -10.51 13.28
CA ILE A 213 -1.78 -11.80 12.64
C ILE A 213 -0.82 -11.62 11.45
N LEU A 214 -1.00 -10.56 10.67
CA LEU A 214 -0.14 -10.27 9.52
C LEU A 214 1.28 -9.87 9.93
N ILE A 215 1.43 -9.10 11.01
CA ILE A 215 2.74 -8.74 11.57
C ILE A 215 3.44 -9.99 12.12
N ILE A 216 2.73 -10.86 12.86
CA ILE A 216 3.26 -12.14 13.33
C ILE A 216 3.74 -12.98 12.14
N LEU A 217 2.95 -13.06 11.06
CA LEU A 217 3.36 -13.76 9.85
C LEU A 217 4.64 -13.18 9.25
N ILE A 218 4.78 -11.85 9.17
CA ILE A 218 6.04 -11.23 8.71
C ILE A 218 7.21 -11.63 9.60
N LEU A 219 7.04 -11.59 10.92
CA LEU A 219 8.10 -11.98 11.88
C LEU A 219 8.52 -13.43 11.68
N LEU A 220 7.55 -14.36 11.55
CA LEU A 220 7.83 -15.77 11.29
C LEU A 220 8.57 -15.98 9.96
N LEU A 221 8.18 -15.26 8.91
CA LEU A 221 8.85 -15.30 7.62
C LEU A 221 10.30 -14.81 7.75
N CYS A 222 10.52 -13.70 8.44
CA CYS A 222 11.83 -13.07 8.63
C CYS A 222 12.76 -13.84 9.57
N ALA A 223 12.22 -14.57 10.55
CA ALA A 223 12.96 -15.42 11.48
C ALA A 223 13.45 -16.73 10.86
N GLY A 224 13.03 -17.06 9.63
CA GLY A 224 13.48 -18.25 8.89
C GLY A 224 12.40 -18.94 8.07
N GLY A 225 11.12 -18.59 8.27
CA GLY A 225 9.97 -19.18 7.58
C GLY A 225 9.94 -18.93 6.07
N TYR A 226 10.61 -17.90 5.57
CA TYR A 226 10.54 -17.49 4.16
C TYR A 226 10.90 -18.62 3.19
N LYS A 227 11.95 -19.40 3.47
CA LYS A 227 12.36 -20.51 2.59
C LYS A 227 11.29 -21.59 2.49
N TYR A 228 10.58 -21.86 3.58
CA TYR A 228 9.50 -22.85 3.62
C TYR A 228 8.26 -22.32 2.90
N ALA A 229 7.92 -21.04 3.07
CA ALA A 229 6.83 -20.40 2.35
C ALA A 229 7.04 -20.43 0.83
N VAL A 230 8.25 -20.10 0.36
CA VAL A 230 8.58 -20.18 -1.08
C VAL A 230 8.45 -21.62 -1.59
N LYS A 231 9.02 -22.60 -0.88
CA LYS A 231 8.89 -24.02 -1.27
C LYS A 231 7.43 -24.47 -1.29
N PHE A 232 6.62 -24.02 -0.35
CA PHE A 232 5.20 -24.34 -0.29
C PHE A 232 4.44 -23.76 -1.48
N ILE A 233 4.65 -22.47 -1.79
CA ILE A 233 4.01 -21.80 -2.92
C ILE A 233 4.42 -22.45 -4.25
N GLN A 234 5.68 -22.87 -4.38
CA GLN A 234 6.20 -23.56 -5.57
C GLN A 234 5.55 -24.94 -5.82
N ARG A 235 4.83 -25.53 -4.85
CA ARG A 235 4.07 -26.77 -5.07
C ARG A 235 2.85 -26.56 -5.97
N PHE A 236 2.36 -25.33 -6.07
CA PHE A 236 1.17 -25.00 -6.85
C PHE A 236 1.54 -24.53 -8.25
N SER A 237 0.84 -25.06 -9.25
CA SER A 237 0.94 -24.55 -10.62
C SER A 237 0.34 -23.15 -10.72
N LEU A 238 0.81 -22.35 -11.68
CA LEU A 238 0.23 -21.03 -11.97
C LEU A 238 -1.29 -21.08 -12.24
N LYS A 239 -1.77 -22.18 -12.82
CA LYS A 239 -3.21 -22.38 -13.07
C LYS A 239 -3.98 -22.51 -11.75
N GLN A 240 -3.46 -23.28 -10.79
CA GLN A 240 -4.07 -23.43 -9.46
C GLN A 240 -4.07 -22.11 -8.70
N VAL A 241 -2.96 -21.37 -8.71
CA VAL A 241 -2.88 -20.05 -8.06
C VAL A 241 -3.93 -19.09 -8.66
N ARG A 242 -4.06 -19.05 -9.99
CA ARG A 242 -5.07 -18.21 -10.65
C ARG A 242 -6.50 -18.58 -10.27
N TRP A 243 -6.84 -19.87 -10.24
CA TRP A 243 -8.16 -20.32 -9.80
C TRP A 243 -8.42 -20.01 -8.33
N GLY A 244 -7.42 -20.19 -7.47
CA GLY A 244 -7.50 -19.82 -6.05
C GLY A 244 -7.82 -18.34 -5.86
N LEU A 245 -7.19 -17.45 -6.64
CA LEU A 245 -7.48 -16.01 -6.61
C LEU A 245 -8.91 -15.69 -7.05
N TRP A 246 -9.43 -16.38 -8.07
CA TRP A 246 -10.82 -16.22 -8.49
C TRP A 246 -11.81 -16.67 -7.42
N ILE A 247 -11.58 -17.84 -6.83
CA ILE A 247 -12.41 -18.38 -5.75
C ILE A 247 -12.40 -17.41 -4.56
N TYR A 248 -11.21 -16.94 -4.17
CA TYR A 248 -11.05 -15.94 -3.11
C TYR A 248 -11.84 -14.66 -3.40
N ALA A 249 -11.76 -14.13 -4.63
CA ALA A 249 -12.50 -12.94 -5.02
C ALA A 249 -14.03 -13.16 -4.94
N VAL A 250 -14.53 -14.29 -5.42
CA VAL A 250 -15.97 -14.63 -5.34
C VAL A 250 -16.42 -14.74 -3.88
N ILE A 251 -15.65 -15.43 -3.04
CA ILE A 251 -15.97 -15.57 -1.61
C ILE A 251 -16.04 -14.19 -0.93
N ASN A 252 -15.10 -13.29 -1.22
CA ASN A 252 -15.09 -11.94 -0.64
C ASN A 252 -16.30 -11.08 -1.07
N VAL A 253 -16.86 -11.31 -2.25
CA VAL A 253 -18.09 -10.63 -2.69
C VAL A 253 -19.33 -11.30 -2.12
N MET A 254 -19.34 -12.64 -2.02
CA MET A 254 -20.50 -13.39 -1.54
C MET A 254 -20.70 -13.30 -0.03
N LEU A 255 -19.62 -13.31 0.76
CA LEU A 255 -19.72 -13.26 2.22
C LEU A 255 -20.51 -12.04 2.74
N PRO A 256 -20.26 -10.79 2.28
CA PRO A 256 -21.07 -9.65 2.66
C PRO A 256 -22.53 -9.74 2.20
N LEU A 257 -22.80 -10.30 1.02
CA LEU A 257 -24.17 -10.47 0.50
C LEU A 257 -24.96 -11.49 1.32
N MET A 258 -24.27 -12.45 1.93
CA MET A 258 -24.85 -13.47 2.80
C MET A 258 -24.82 -13.09 4.29
N PHE A 259 -24.39 -11.87 4.62
CA PHE A 259 -24.29 -11.42 6.01
C PHE A 259 -25.68 -11.33 6.65
N ASN A 260 -25.89 -12.12 7.71
CA ASN A 260 -27.10 -12.09 8.50
C ASN A 260 -26.74 -12.05 9.99
N PRO A 261 -26.95 -10.89 10.67
CA PRO A 261 -26.55 -10.70 12.06
C PRO A 261 -27.28 -11.63 13.04
N ASN A 262 -28.44 -12.18 12.65
CA ASN A 262 -29.24 -13.06 13.49
C ASN A 262 -28.88 -14.55 13.33
N SER A 263 -27.93 -14.89 12.45
CA SER A 263 -27.51 -16.28 12.29
C SER A 263 -26.40 -16.65 13.28
N ARG A 264 -26.45 -17.90 13.78
CA ARG A 264 -25.46 -18.45 14.71
C ARG A 264 -24.04 -18.52 14.14
N ILE A 265 -23.90 -18.60 12.82
CA ILE A 265 -22.60 -18.66 12.14
C ILE A 265 -21.91 -17.29 12.21
N TRP A 266 -22.65 -16.23 11.90
CA TRP A 266 -22.13 -14.87 11.92
C TRP A 266 -21.84 -14.35 13.34
N SER A 267 -22.58 -14.82 14.36
CA SER A 267 -22.28 -14.48 15.75
C SER A 267 -20.95 -15.08 16.22
N ILE A 268 -20.62 -16.33 15.82
CA ILE A 268 -19.32 -16.97 16.13
C ILE A 268 -18.17 -16.26 15.45
N ILE A 269 -18.34 -15.81 14.19
CA ILE A 269 -17.30 -15.08 13.45
C ILE A 269 -17.04 -13.69 14.05
N ASN A 270 -18.05 -13.08 14.69
CA ASN A 270 -17.97 -11.73 15.25
C ASN A 270 -17.47 -11.69 16.71
N THR A 271 -17.12 -12.84 17.30
CA THR A 271 -16.55 -12.94 18.66
C THR A 271 -15.02 -12.94 18.60
#